data_AF-A0A3M2HHR8-F1
#
_entry.id   AF-A0A3M2HHR8-F1
#
_cell.length_a   1.000
_cell.length_b   1.000
_cell.length_c   1.000
_cell.angle_alpha   90.00
_cell.angle_beta   90.00
_cell.angle_gamma   90.00
#
_symmetry.space_group_name_H-M   'P 1'
#
loop_
_entity.id
_entity.type
_entity.pdbx_description
1 polymer ?
#
loop_
_entity_poly.entity_id
_entity_poly.type
_entity_poly.pdbx_seq_one_letter_code
_entity_poly.pdbx_strand_id
1 'polypeptide(L)'
;MAGSERHGDAPRDEIPTADADCDHALHELDGYLDGALTIERRTVISAHVDECGHCYSAYAFHIELRRLIARGCREEVPPSLVERVQRLLEDAARGDGHAGDP
;
A
#
# COMPACT_ATOMS: atom_id res chain seq x y z
N MET A 1 1.15 19.10 -58.99
CA MET A 1 -0.18 19.15 -58.33
C MET A 1 -0.13 18.11 -57.21
N ALA A 2 0.57 18.30 -56.08
CA ALA A 2 0.36 19.20 -54.93
C ALA A 2 -0.91 18.87 -54.09
N GLY A 3 -0.67 18.46 -52.83
CA GLY A 3 -1.64 18.29 -51.71
C GLY A 3 -2.18 16.86 -51.58
N SER A 4 -1.72 15.93 -50.72
CA SER A 4 -1.33 15.99 -49.29
C SER A 4 -2.39 16.64 -48.42
N GLU A 5 -3.32 15.86 -47.82
CA GLU A 5 -4.25 16.26 -46.72
C GLU A 5 -5.34 15.18 -46.50
N ARG A 6 -5.67 14.64 -45.33
CA ARG A 6 -5.29 14.87 -43.92
C ARG A 6 -5.44 13.53 -43.17
N HIS A 7 -4.40 13.09 -42.47
CA HIS A 7 -4.60 12.16 -41.35
C HIS A 7 -5.45 12.92 -40.32
N GLY A 8 -6.64 12.40 -40.02
CA GLY A 8 -7.42 12.91 -38.89
C GLY A 8 -6.65 12.62 -37.62
N ASP A 9 -6.17 13.66 -36.97
CA ASP A 9 -5.64 13.60 -35.62
C ASP A 9 -6.79 13.18 -34.70
N ALA A 10 -6.79 11.91 -34.29
CA ALA A 10 -7.66 11.45 -33.22
C ALA A 10 -7.16 12.12 -31.93
N PRO A 11 -8.07 12.66 -31.08
CA PRO A 11 -7.65 13.34 -29.85
C PRO A 11 -6.86 12.36 -29.00
N ARG A 12 -5.56 12.63 -28.86
CA ARG A 12 -4.67 11.86 -28.00
C ARG A 12 -4.94 12.31 -26.57
N ASP A 13 -5.42 11.37 -25.76
CA ASP A 13 -5.33 11.39 -24.31
C ASP A 13 -6.06 12.55 -23.60
N GLU A 14 -7.39 12.56 -23.66
CA GLU A 14 -8.15 13.11 -22.53
C GLU A 14 -8.04 12.10 -21.37
N ILE A 15 -6.98 12.25 -20.57
CA ILE A 15 -6.86 11.56 -19.28
C ILE A 15 -8.04 12.07 -18.43
N PRO A 16 -9.01 11.21 -18.05
CA PRO A 16 -10.13 11.65 -17.24
C PRO A 16 -9.59 12.29 -15.96
N THR A 17 -9.95 13.55 -15.73
CA THR A 17 -9.60 14.26 -14.51
C THR A 17 -10.17 13.49 -13.34
N ALA A 18 -9.29 12.97 -12.50
CA ALA A 18 -9.64 12.24 -11.29
C ALA A 18 -10.69 13.04 -10.50
N ASP A 19 -11.82 12.39 -10.18
CA ASP A 19 -12.80 12.96 -9.28
C ASP A 19 -12.10 13.32 -7.95
N ALA A 20 -12.58 14.34 -7.22
CA ALA A 20 -11.96 14.77 -5.96
C ALA A 20 -11.79 13.62 -4.94
N ASP A 21 -12.64 12.59 -5.02
CA ASP A 21 -12.56 11.37 -4.23
C ASP A 21 -11.38 10.47 -4.65
N CYS A 22 -11.05 10.41 -5.94
CA CYS A 22 -9.88 9.69 -6.45
C CYS A 22 -8.59 10.38 -6.00
N ASP A 23 -8.50 11.71 -6.12
CA ASP A 23 -7.33 12.46 -5.65
C ASP A 23 -7.11 12.28 -4.15
N HIS A 24 -8.19 12.35 -3.36
CA HIS A 24 -8.12 12.08 -1.94
C HIS A 24 -7.67 10.65 -1.64
N ALA A 25 -8.23 9.66 -2.36
CA ALA A 25 -7.87 8.26 -2.16
C ALA A 25 -6.42 7.97 -2.51
N LEU A 26 -5.90 8.56 -3.60
CA LEU A 26 -4.51 8.44 -3.99
C LEU A 26 -3.56 9.08 -2.97
N HIS A 27 -3.93 10.23 -2.41
CA HIS A 27 -3.13 10.88 -1.38
C HIS A 27 -3.03 10.06 -0.09
N GLU A 28 -4.10 9.36 0.29
CA GLU A 28 -4.15 8.53 1.52
C GLU A 28 -3.66 7.09 1.30
N LEU A 29 -3.39 6.69 0.06
CA LEU A 29 -3.09 5.31 -0.31
C LEU A 29 -1.86 4.74 0.39
N ASP A 30 -0.79 5.53 0.53
CA ASP A 30 0.42 5.08 1.23
C ASP A 30 0.17 4.86 2.73
N GLY A 31 -0.57 5.78 3.37
CA GLY A 31 -0.99 5.62 4.77
C GLY A 31 -1.90 4.41 4.96
N TYR A 32 -2.79 4.13 4.00
CA TYR A 32 -3.63 2.95 3.99
C TYR A 32 -2.77 1.68 3.96
N LEU A 33 -1.81 1.62 3.05
CA LEU A 33 -0.93 0.48 2.84
C LEU A 33 0.04 0.22 4.02
N ASP A 34 0.48 1.28 4.71
CA ASP A 34 1.31 1.19 5.92
C ASP A 34 0.49 0.90 7.18
N GLY A 35 -0.83 0.93 7.05
CA GLY A 35 -1.75 0.75 8.16
C GLY A 35 -1.79 1.90 9.15
N ALA A 36 -1.28 3.08 8.76
CA ALA A 36 -1.22 4.29 9.58
C ALA A 36 -2.56 5.05 9.66
N LEU A 37 -3.56 4.68 8.86
CA LEU A 37 -4.89 5.28 8.91
C LEU A 37 -5.72 4.75 10.08
N THR A 38 -6.64 5.59 10.57
CA THR A 38 -7.71 5.15 11.48
C THR A 38 -8.61 4.13 10.81
N ILE A 39 -9.38 3.38 11.61
CA ILE A 39 -10.28 2.34 11.11
C ILE A 39 -11.31 2.93 10.14
N GLU A 40 -11.88 4.08 10.48
CA GLU A 40 -12.90 4.76 9.68
C GLU A 40 -12.34 5.15 8.31
N ARG A 41 -11.15 5.77 8.29
CA ARG A 41 -10.49 6.19 7.05
C ARG A 41 -10.10 4.98 6.21
N ARG A 42 -9.63 3.91 6.84
CA ARG A 42 -9.30 2.65 6.14
C ARG A 42 -10.52 2.08 5.43
N THR A 43 -11.68 2.08 6.07
CA THR A 43 -12.93 1.58 5.44
C THR A 43 -13.31 2.39 4.21
N VAL A 44 -13.20 3.73 4.28
CA VAL A 44 -13.51 4.62 3.14
C VAL A 44 -12.56 4.36 1.98
N ILE A 45 -11.24 4.32 2.24
CA ILE A 45 -10.24 4.08 1.19
C ILE A 45 -10.41 2.68 0.59
N SER A 46 -10.66 1.66 1.41
CA SER A 46 -10.90 0.29 0.92
C SER A 46 -12.08 0.23 -0.03
N ALA A 47 -13.22 0.81 0.36
CA ALA A 47 -14.42 0.81 -0.48
C ALA A 47 -14.16 1.51 -1.83
N HIS A 48 -13.48 2.66 -1.81
CA HIS A 48 -13.15 3.37 -3.04
C HIS A 48 -12.19 2.58 -3.95
N VAL A 49 -11.14 1.97 -3.39
CA VAL A 49 -10.19 1.15 -4.15
C VAL A 49 -10.88 -0.08 -4.76
N ASP A 50 -11.86 -0.67 -4.08
CA ASP A 50 -12.61 -1.83 -4.57
C ASP A 50 -13.58 -1.47 -5.71
N GLU A 51 -14.11 -0.24 -5.72
CA GLU A 51 -15.10 0.22 -6.69
C GLU A 51 -14.49 1.00 -7.88
N CYS A 52 -13.31 1.60 -7.71
CA CYS A 52 -12.66 2.45 -8.70
C CYS A 52 -11.47 1.76 -9.38
N GLY A 53 -11.60 1.42 -10.66
CA GLY A 53 -10.54 0.77 -11.44
C GLY A 53 -9.24 1.58 -11.55
N HIS A 54 -9.31 2.91 -11.54
CA HIS A 54 -8.13 3.78 -11.56
C HIS A 54 -7.34 3.68 -10.23
N CYS A 55 -8.02 3.84 -9.11
CA CYS A 55 -7.42 3.73 -7.78
C CYS A 55 -6.97 2.29 -7.47
N TYR A 56 -7.69 1.29 -7.96
CA TYR A 56 -7.26 -0.11 -7.91
C TYR A 56 -5.94 -0.33 -8.64
N SER A 57 -5.77 0.26 -9.83
CA SER A 57 -4.53 0.15 -10.60
C SER A 57 -3.34 0.76 -9.85
N ALA A 58 -3.52 1.94 -9.24
CA ALA A 58 -2.51 2.55 -8.39
C ALA A 58 -2.18 1.67 -7.17
N TYR A 59 -3.20 1.19 -6.46
CA TYR A 59 -3.03 0.26 -5.33
C TYR A 59 -2.23 -1.00 -5.73
N ALA A 60 -2.62 -1.66 -6.82
CA ALA A 60 -1.95 -2.86 -7.30
C ALA A 60 -0.47 -2.60 -7.65
N PHE A 61 -0.17 -1.46 -8.27
CA PHE A 61 1.21 -1.05 -8.51
C PHE A 61 2.02 -0.90 -7.21
N HIS A 62 1.48 -0.21 -6.20
CA HIS A 62 2.15 -0.05 -4.91
C HIS A 62 2.40 -1.41 -4.22
N ILE A 63 1.46 -2.35 -4.31
CA ILE A 63 1.64 -3.71 -3.77
C ILE A 63 2.80 -4.44 -4.48
N GLU A 64 2.87 -4.36 -5.81
CA GLU A 64 3.97 -4.97 -6.57
C GLU A 64 5.32 -4.31 -6.26
N LEU A 65 5.34 -2.99 -6.13
CA LEU A 65 6.54 -2.24 -5.75
C LEU A 65 7.02 -2.65 -4.35
N ARG A 66 6.12 -2.74 -3.36
CA ARG A 66 6.44 -3.21 -2.00
C ARG A 66 6.99 -4.63 -2.01
N ARG A 67 6.40 -5.53 -2.80
CA ARG A 67 6.91 -6.90 -2.98
C ARG A 67 8.32 -6.90 -3.56
N LEU A 68 8.60 -6.04 -4.54
CA LEU A 68 9.93 -5.91 -5.14
C LEU A 68 10.96 -5.40 -4.13
N ILE A 69 10.63 -4.34 -3.39
CA ILE A 69 11.49 -3.79 -2.34
C ILE A 69 11.76 -4.85 -1.27
N ALA A 70 10.72 -5.54 -0.77
CA ALA A 70 10.88 -6.58 0.23
C ALA A 70 11.77 -7.75 -0.25
N ARG A 71 11.80 -8.04 -1.55
CA ARG A 71 12.73 -9.03 -2.12
C ARG A 71 14.17 -8.52 -2.11
N GLY A 72 14.39 -7.26 -2.49
CA GLY A 72 15.73 -6.66 -2.60
C GLY A 72 16.35 -6.24 -1.27
N CYS A 73 15.52 -5.90 -0.27
CA CYS A 73 15.94 -5.38 1.03
C CYS A 73 15.76 -6.42 2.16
N ARG A 74 16.02 -7.70 1.87
CA ARG A 74 16.07 -8.75 2.90
C ARG A 74 17.42 -8.70 3.63
N GLU A 75 17.38 -8.51 4.93
CA GLU A 75 18.53 -8.66 5.82
C GLU A 75 18.34 -9.92 6.69
N GLU A 76 19.44 -10.61 6.96
CA GLU A 76 19.43 -11.82 7.79
C GLU A 76 19.25 -11.41 9.26
N VAL A 77 18.22 -11.94 9.92
CA VAL A 77 17.94 -11.62 11.32
C VAL A 77 18.97 -12.34 12.21
N PRO A 78 19.67 -11.64 13.12
CA PRO A 78 20.67 -12.29 13.95
C PRO A 78 20.05 -13.37 14.86
N PRO A 79 20.70 -14.55 14.99
CA PRO A 79 20.14 -15.69 15.72
C PRO A 79 19.83 -15.36 17.18
N SER A 80 20.64 -14.52 17.82
CA SER A 80 20.42 -14.05 19.19
C SER A 80 19.10 -13.28 19.37
N LEU A 81 18.63 -12.57 18.33
CA LEU A 81 17.35 -11.87 18.37
C LEU A 81 16.20 -12.88 18.25
N VAL A 82 16.33 -13.87 17.36
CA VAL A 82 15.34 -14.95 17.18
C VAL A 82 15.15 -15.72 18.48
N GLU A 83 16.24 -16.14 19.12
CA GLU A 83 16.20 -16.83 20.42
C GLU A 83 15.51 -15.98 21.50
N ARG A 84 15.83 -14.68 21.55
CA ARG A 84 15.20 -13.76 22.52
C ARG A 84 13.70 -13.62 22.28
N VAL A 85 13.26 -13.50 21.03
CA VAL A 85 11.83 -13.42 20.67
C VAL A 85 11.12 -14.72 21.02
N GLN A 86 11.73 -15.88 20.72
CA GLN A 86 11.16 -17.19 21.07
C GLN A 86 10.93 -17.33 22.57
N ARG A 87 11.91 -16.99 23.41
CA ARG A 87 11.74 -17.00 24.87
C ARG A 87 10.57 -16.13 25.34
N LEU A 88 10.48 -14.89 24.84
CA LEU A 88 9.39 -13.98 25.20
C LEU A 88 8.01 -14.53 24.82
N LEU A 89 7.91 -15.22 23.68
CA LEU A 89 6.65 -15.86 23.25
C LEU A 89 6.30 -17.05 24.13
N GLU A 90 7.28 -17.86 24.54
CA GLU A 90 7.06 -18.96 25.48
C GLU A 90 6.59 -18.47 26.85
N ASP A 91 7.22 -17.42 27.38
CA ASP A 91 6.88 -16.83 28.68
C ASP A 91 5.47 -16.21 28.65
N ALA A 92 5.12 -15.50 27.57
CA ALA A 92 3.78 -14.98 27.36
C ALA A 92 2.72 -16.09 27.24
N ALA A 93 3.06 -17.24 26.64
CA ALA A 93 2.16 -18.38 26.50
C ALA A 93 1.98 -19.18 27.80
N ARG A 94 2.98 -19.18 28.71
CA ARG A 94 2.90 -19.84 30.03
C ARG A 94 2.00 -19.10 31.02
N GLY A 95 1.71 -17.81 30.78
CA GLY A 95 0.74 -17.04 31.58
C GLY A 95 1.34 -16.33 32.78
N ASP A 96 2.59 -15.89 32.67
CA ASP A 96 3.29 -15.28 33.79
C ASP A 96 3.14 -13.75 33.74
N GLY A 97 2.14 -13.26 34.47
CA GLY A 97 2.13 -11.86 34.89
C GLY A 97 3.32 -11.57 35.80
N HIS A 98 4.38 -10.96 35.26
CA HIS A 98 5.25 -10.07 36.02
C HIS A 98 4.72 -8.64 35.78
N ALA A 99 4.30 -7.82 36.75
CA ALA A 99 4.59 -7.80 38.18
C ALA A 99 6.07 -8.05 38.51
N GLY A 100 6.92 -7.18 37.96
CA GLY A 100 8.32 -7.00 38.33
C GLY A 100 8.61 -5.50 38.49
N ASP A 101 8.05 -4.95 39.56
CA ASP A 101 8.21 -3.63 40.22
C ASP A 101 9.64 -3.47 40.82
N PRO A 102 10.16 -2.27 41.20
CA PRO A 102 9.53 -0.95 41.34
C PRO A 102 9.98 0.15 40.36
#